data_AF-G7WP61-F1
#
_entry.id   AF-G7WP61-F1
#
_cell.length_a   1.000
_cell.length_b   1.000
_cell.length_c   1.000
_cell.angle_alpha   90.00
_cell.angle_beta   90.00
_cell.angle_gamma   90.00
#
_symmetry.space_group_name_H-M   'P 1'
#
loop_
_entity.id
_entity.type
_entity.pdbx_description
1 polymer ?
#
loop_
_entity_poly.entity_id
_entity_poly.type
_entity_poly.pdbx_seq_one_letter_code
_entity_poly.pdbx_strand_id
1 'polypeptide(L)'
;MAGHLPPSRHPKFYYRGLMSPVRTLRRGKGALLALALYLIIASAAAASGSSEAILITSPGCSKCAAAGRVLDEVIGGYPGYTIREEIFYSEEGRRIIRETKAKDMPSIVIGSHVIGYRDYEGDERKLEEMVRSALDGEAAPAPAEEDHDLISLEGVSISSAAAVLAAGLIAGFNPCLLAVLVFLASMTLSRSGRRRDLAVMVGFFCLGIFVMYYLFGLGLFRLFSIPSFEASFRLILTLLLLVLGATQIEDARRLHRGGISLFKAEWALGYFKKSLERYSILSYFLIGALFSLVKAPCVGAVYIAIIGIIQSQGYASAGTVYLLLYNLGVVLPVMILGMVIALGMSPDQVDRFRHEHRVAIRLVTGLTLAGLAPLIWWQIL
;
A
#
# COMPACT_ATOMS: atom_id res chain seq x y z
N MET A 1 127.63 6.24 -30.02
CA MET A 1 126.94 5.01 -30.45
C MET A 1 125.51 5.42 -30.79
N ALA A 2 125.25 5.83 -32.04
CA ALA A 2 124.74 5.00 -33.15
C ALA A 2 123.34 4.44 -32.81
N GLY A 3 122.25 4.69 -33.54
CA GLY A 3 122.08 5.18 -34.91
C GLY A 3 120.62 5.56 -35.27
N HIS A 4 120.45 5.83 -36.56
CA HIS A 4 119.43 6.61 -37.28
C HIS A 4 118.08 5.94 -37.65
N LEU A 5 116.99 6.75 -37.61
CA LEU A 5 115.88 6.99 -38.61
C LEU A 5 115.01 5.80 -39.18
N PRO A 6 113.86 6.04 -39.90
CA PRO A 6 112.71 6.95 -39.77
C PRO A 6 111.31 6.26 -40.05
N PRO A 7 110.25 6.88 -40.64
CA PRO A 7 108.93 7.15 -40.02
C PRO A 7 107.72 6.36 -40.60
N SER A 8 106.51 6.46 -40.03
CA SER A 8 105.22 6.36 -40.79
C SER A 8 103.89 6.56 -39.99
N ARG A 9 103.00 7.36 -40.61
CA ARG A 9 101.51 7.29 -40.73
C ARG A 9 100.53 7.58 -39.55
N HIS A 10 99.59 8.48 -39.85
CA HIS A 10 98.28 8.86 -39.25
C HIS A 10 97.23 7.71 -39.18
N PRO A 11 96.10 7.77 -38.40
CA PRO A 11 94.99 8.76 -38.54
C PRO A 11 94.15 9.15 -37.27
N LYS A 12 93.19 10.08 -37.49
CA LYS A 12 92.26 10.75 -36.55
C LYS A 12 91.19 9.83 -35.93
N PHE A 13 90.70 10.15 -34.72
CA PHE A 13 89.36 9.79 -34.22
C PHE A 13 88.74 10.88 -33.31
N TYR A 14 87.43 11.06 -33.46
CA TYR A 14 86.50 11.99 -32.76
C TYR A 14 86.22 11.61 -31.30
N TYR A 15 85.93 12.59 -30.42
CA TYR A 15 84.95 12.43 -29.32
C TYR A 15 84.23 13.75 -28.97
N ARG A 16 83.01 13.57 -28.44
CA ARG A 16 81.85 14.48 -28.41
C ARG A 16 81.62 15.01 -27.00
N GLY A 17 81.35 16.33 -26.91
CA GLY A 17 80.61 17.15 -25.92
C GLY A 17 80.40 16.75 -24.45
N LEU A 18 80.45 17.77 -23.57
CA LEU A 18 79.44 17.99 -22.52
C LEU A 18 79.47 19.47 -22.03
N MET A 19 78.34 20.19 -22.14
CA MET A 19 78.09 21.52 -21.56
C MET A 19 76.94 21.41 -20.53
N SER A 20 77.04 22.18 -19.44
CA SER A 20 76.20 22.19 -18.23
C SER A 20 74.84 22.91 -18.36
N PRO A 21 73.79 22.55 -17.58
CA PRO A 21 72.45 23.15 -17.67
C PRO A 21 72.14 24.13 -16.51
N VAL A 22 71.81 25.40 -16.81
CA VAL A 22 71.33 26.39 -15.80
C VAL A 22 70.02 27.09 -16.21
N ARG A 23 69.37 26.71 -17.32
CA ARG A 23 68.19 27.45 -17.85
C ARG A 23 66.80 26.86 -17.54
N THR A 24 66.67 25.78 -16.78
CA THR A 24 65.40 25.03 -16.67
C THR A 24 64.49 25.38 -15.48
N LEU A 25 64.93 26.18 -14.49
CA LEU A 25 64.16 26.34 -13.24
C LEU A 25 63.05 27.42 -13.25
N ARG A 26 63.03 28.33 -14.25
CA ARG A 26 62.04 29.43 -14.30
C ARG A 26 60.72 29.07 -15.00
N ARG A 27 60.71 28.01 -15.83
CA ARG A 27 59.51 27.53 -16.54
C ARG A 27 58.56 26.70 -15.66
N GLY A 28 59.06 26.08 -14.58
CA GLY A 28 58.25 25.20 -13.72
C GLY A 28 57.18 25.95 -12.88
N LYS A 29 57.49 27.15 -12.39
CA LYS A 29 56.57 27.91 -11.52
C LYS A 29 55.33 28.43 -12.26
N GLY A 30 55.48 28.85 -13.52
CA GLY A 30 54.35 29.29 -14.35
C GLY A 30 53.42 28.14 -14.74
N ALA A 31 53.98 26.96 -15.03
CA ALA A 31 53.20 25.76 -15.32
C ALA A 31 52.43 25.24 -14.10
N LEU A 32 53.05 25.28 -12.91
CA LEU A 32 52.40 24.91 -11.65
C LEU A 32 51.25 25.86 -11.27
N LEU A 33 51.42 27.17 -11.47
CA LEU A 33 50.35 28.15 -11.24
C LEU A 33 49.20 27.99 -12.23
N ALA A 34 49.49 27.74 -13.51
CA ALA A 34 48.47 27.48 -14.52
C ALA A 34 47.71 26.17 -14.26
N LEU A 35 48.41 25.12 -13.81
CA LEU A 35 47.79 23.85 -13.44
C LEU A 35 46.91 23.99 -12.18
N ALA A 36 47.36 24.75 -11.18
CA ALA A 36 46.58 25.04 -9.98
C ALA A 36 45.35 25.88 -10.31
N LEU A 37 45.48 26.90 -11.16
CA LEU A 37 44.36 27.72 -11.61
C LEU A 37 43.37 26.90 -12.46
N TYR A 38 43.87 26.00 -13.32
CA TYR A 38 43.05 25.07 -14.09
C TYR A 38 42.31 24.08 -13.19
N LEU A 39 42.96 23.55 -12.14
CA LEU A 39 42.33 22.68 -11.15
C LEU A 39 41.25 23.42 -10.35
N ILE A 40 41.47 24.69 -9.99
CA ILE A 40 40.47 25.51 -9.29
C ILE A 40 39.26 25.81 -10.20
N ILE A 41 39.50 26.16 -11.47
CA ILE A 41 38.42 26.42 -12.44
C ILE A 41 37.65 25.12 -12.76
N ALA A 42 38.36 23.99 -12.91
CA ALA A 42 37.74 22.68 -13.13
C ALA A 42 36.91 22.21 -11.92
N SER A 43 37.35 22.54 -10.70
CA SER A 43 36.60 22.24 -9.47
C SER A 43 35.35 23.11 -9.33
N ALA A 44 35.41 24.37 -9.76
CA ALA A 44 34.24 25.26 -9.78
C ALA A 44 33.19 24.83 -10.82
N ALA A 45 33.63 24.27 -11.96
CA ALA A 45 32.74 23.72 -12.98
C ALA A 45 32.10 22.37 -12.59
N ALA A 46 32.65 21.66 -11.60
CA ALA A 46 32.12 20.39 -11.10
C ALA A 46 31.07 20.56 -9.97
N ALA A 47 30.81 21.79 -9.51
CA ALA A 47 29.87 22.08 -8.43
C ALA A 47 28.43 22.40 -8.89
N SER A 48 28.14 22.35 -10.19
CA SER A 48 26.77 22.36 -10.69
C SER A 48 26.13 20.99 -10.48
N GLY A 49 25.76 20.70 -9.22
CA GLY A 49 24.86 19.61 -8.89
C GLY A 49 23.50 19.90 -9.50
N SER A 50 22.98 18.98 -10.33
CA SER A 50 21.58 19.01 -10.74
C SER A 50 20.72 19.04 -9.47
N SER A 51 19.83 20.02 -9.37
CA SER A 51 18.90 20.07 -8.25
C SER A 51 17.83 18.99 -8.48
N GLU A 52 17.49 18.22 -7.45
CA GLU A 52 16.61 17.07 -7.60
C GLU A 52 15.24 17.38 -7.02
N ALA A 53 14.18 17.08 -7.78
CA ALA A 53 12.81 17.06 -7.31
C ALA A 53 12.44 15.60 -7.02
N ILE A 54 12.20 15.30 -5.74
CA ILE A 54 11.87 13.93 -5.32
C ILE A 54 10.35 13.79 -5.24
N LEU A 55 9.79 12.89 -6.03
CA LEU A 55 8.39 12.50 -5.94
C LEU A 55 8.29 11.22 -5.11
N ILE A 56 7.79 11.34 -3.89
CA ILE A 56 7.46 10.21 -3.03
C ILE A 56 6.13 9.64 -3.50
N THR A 57 6.17 8.40 -3.95
CA THR A 57 5.03 7.68 -4.52
C THR A 57 4.76 6.37 -3.79
N SER A 58 3.60 5.79 -4.07
CA SER A 58 3.27 4.42 -3.69
C SER A 58 2.73 3.71 -4.94
N PRO A 59 3.09 2.45 -5.18
CA PRO A 59 2.55 1.69 -6.31
C PRO A 59 1.02 1.67 -6.24
N GLY A 60 0.39 1.97 -7.38
CA GLY A 60 -1.06 2.00 -7.49
C GLY A 60 -1.75 3.29 -7.09
N CYS A 61 -0.98 4.27 -6.64
CA CYS A 61 -1.49 5.57 -6.28
C CYS A 61 -1.85 6.38 -7.54
N SER A 62 -3.14 6.42 -7.90
CA SER A 62 -3.66 7.24 -9.01
C SER A 62 -3.38 8.72 -8.82
N LYS A 63 -3.46 9.20 -7.58
CA LYS A 63 -3.08 10.57 -7.17
C LYS A 63 -1.60 10.87 -7.46
N CYS A 64 -0.74 9.89 -7.29
CA CYS A 64 0.69 10.01 -7.54
C CYS A 64 0.98 10.06 -9.04
N ALA A 65 0.25 9.28 -9.85
CA ALA A 65 0.33 9.38 -11.31
C ALA A 65 -0.15 10.73 -11.84
N ALA A 66 -1.20 11.31 -11.24
CA ALA A 66 -1.64 12.67 -11.57
C ALA A 66 -0.58 13.72 -11.21
N ALA A 67 -0.02 13.65 -10.01
CA ALA A 67 1.06 14.54 -9.59
C ALA A 67 2.32 14.40 -10.46
N GLY A 68 2.69 13.17 -10.83
CA GLY A 68 3.82 12.90 -11.72
C GLY A 68 3.67 13.56 -13.09
N ARG A 69 2.46 13.52 -13.70
CA ARG A 69 2.18 14.22 -14.96
C ARG A 69 2.42 15.73 -14.87
N VAL A 70 1.93 16.37 -13.80
CA VAL A 70 2.14 17.80 -13.57
C VAL A 70 3.63 18.09 -13.37
N LEU A 71 4.33 17.25 -12.61
CA LEU A 71 5.75 17.43 -12.33
C LEU A 71 6.60 17.31 -13.61
N ASP A 72 6.30 16.33 -14.47
CA ASP A 72 6.94 16.16 -15.78
C ASP A 72 6.75 17.39 -16.68
N GLU A 73 5.54 17.95 -16.70
CA GLU A 73 5.20 19.14 -17.50
C GLU A 73 5.96 20.38 -17.00
N VAL A 74 6.01 20.60 -15.69
CA VAL A 74 6.68 21.77 -15.10
C VAL A 74 8.19 21.67 -15.25
N ILE A 75 8.78 20.54 -14.86
CA ILE A 75 10.24 20.37 -14.86
C ILE A 75 10.81 20.31 -16.29
N GLY A 76 9.99 19.93 -17.28
CA GLY A 76 10.35 20.09 -18.70
C GLY A 76 10.74 21.53 -19.09
N GLY A 77 10.28 22.54 -18.34
CA GLY A 77 10.64 23.95 -18.50
C GLY A 77 11.89 24.41 -17.73
N TYR A 78 12.48 23.57 -16.86
CA TYR A 78 13.59 23.95 -15.96
C TYR A 78 14.87 23.13 -16.26
N PRO A 79 15.73 23.59 -17.19
CA PRO A 79 16.97 22.89 -17.53
C PRO A 79 17.98 22.97 -16.37
N GLY A 80 17.98 21.95 -15.52
CA GLY A 80 18.80 21.89 -14.30
C GLY A 80 18.18 21.05 -13.18
N TYR A 81 16.88 20.72 -13.31
CA TYR A 81 16.17 19.83 -12.40
C TYR A 81 15.94 18.44 -13.01
N THR A 82 16.05 17.41 -12.17
CA THR A 82 15.69 16.03 -12.51
C THR A 82 14.66 15.50 -11.53
N ILE A 83 13.69 14.74 -12.04
CA ILE A 83 12.70 14.05 -11.21
C ILE A 83 13.27 12.72 -10.76
N ARG A 84 13.23 12.48 -9.46
CA ARG A 84 13.52 11.18 -8.87
C ARG A 84 12.28 10.66 -8.17
N GLU A 85 11.72 9.59 -8.69
CA GLU A 85 10.63 8.88 -8.02
C GLU A 85 11.19 7.96 -6.95
N GLU A 86 10.67 8.07 -5.73
CA GLU A 86 11.02 7.19 -4.64
C GLU A 86 9.79 6.54 -4.02
N ILE A 87 9.87 5.23 -3.82
CA ILE A 87 8.76 4.47 -3.26
C ILE A 87 8.77 4.61 -1.75
N PHE A 88 7.64 5.01 -1.17
CA PHE A 88 7.48 5.28 0.26
C PHE A 88 7.99 4.18 1.21
N TYR A 89 7.82 2.91 0.87
CA TYR A 89 8.25 1.80 1.72
C TYR A 89 9.68 1.34 1.45
N SER A 90 10.38 1.91 0.45
CA SER A 90 11.80 1.68 0.20
C SER A 90 12.63 2.20 1.38
N GLU A 91 13.85 1.67 1.56
CA GLU A 91 14.74 2.14 2.62
C GLU A 91 15.04 3.64 2.47
N GLU A 92 15.23 4.07 1.23
CA GLU A 92 15.51 5.46 0.87
C GLU A 92 14.27 6.35 1.00
N GLY A 93 13.09 5.90 0.57
CA GLY A 93 11.83 6.61 0.76
C GLY A 93 11.56 6.88 2.23
N ARG A 94 11.72 5.87 3.10
CA ARG A 94 11.58 6.04 4.56
C ARG A 94 12.62 6.98 5.17
N ARG A 95 13.83 7.04 4.60
CA ARG A 95 14.86 7.99 5.02
C ARG A 95 14.41 9.41 4.71
N ILE A 96 14.02 9.66 3.46
CA ILE A 96 13.57 10.97 2.98
C ILE A 96 12.35 11.45 3.78
N ILE A 97 11.33 10.61 3.99
CA ILE A 97 10.12 10.97 4.75
C ILE A 97 10.44 11.39 6.18
N ARG A 98 11.39 10.71 6.84
CA ARG A 98 11.80 11.07 8.20
C ARG A 98 12.57 12.39 8.24
N GLU A 99 13.42 12.63 7.24
CA GLU A 99 14.21 13.85 7.12
C GLU A 99 13.32 15.06 6.78
N THR A 100 12.39 14.91 5.84
CA THR A 100 11.52 15.99 5.34
C THR A 100 10.22 16.15 6.13
N LYS A 101 9.91 15.20 7.01
CA LYS A 101 8.63 15.10 7.74
C LYS A 101 7.41 15.12 6.82
N ALA A 102 7.53 14.56 5.61
CA ALA A 102 6.41 14.42 4.69
C ALA A 102 5.28 13.58 5.34
N LYS A 103 4.05 14.12 5.34
CA LYS A 103 2.89 13.50 6.01
C LYS A 103 1.85 12.92 5.05
N ASP A 104 1.94 13.25 3.76
CA ASP A 104 0.92 12.91 2.76
C ASP A 104 1.51 12.12 1.59
N MET A 105 0.64 11.56 0.75
CA MET A 105 1.02 10.86 -0.47
C MET A 105 0.09 11.22 -1.64
N PRO A 106 0.63 11.56 -2.82
CA PRO A 106 2.05 11.81 -3.09
C PRO A 106 2.62 12.96 -2.25
N SER A 107 3.94 12.95 -2.05
CA SER A 107 4.68 14.09 -1.50
C SER A 107 5.78 14.48 -2.47
N ILE A 108 5.87 15.76 -2.82
CA ILE A 108 6.91 16.31 -3.69
C ILE A 108 7.88 17.09 -2.81
N VAL A 109 9.16 16.75 -2.89
CA VAL A 109 10.23 17.41 -2.15
C VAL A 109 11.15 18.12 -3.13
N ILE A 110 11.26 19.44 -3.01
CA ILE A 110 12.12 20.29 -3.84
C ILE A 110 12.99 21.13 -2.91
N GLY A 111 14.25 20.74 -2.74
CA GLY A 111 15.15 21.36 -1.78
C GLY A 111 14.63 21.21 -0.34
N SER A 112 14.19 22.32 0.26
CA SER A 112 13.58 22.34 1.61
C SER A 112 12.05 22.38 1.59
N HIS A 113 11.44 22.50 0.41
CA HIS A 113 9.99 22.53 0.27
C HIS A 113 9.42 21.12 0.20
N VAL A 114 8.33 20.90 0.92
CA VAL A 114 7.55 19.66 0.91
C VAL A 114 6.11 20.03 0.56
N ILE A 115 5.63 19.52 -0.56
CA ILE A 115 4.26 19.72 -1.05
C ILE A 115 3.54 18.38 -0.93
N GLY A 116 2.56 18.30 -0.04
CA GLY A 116 1.72 17.12 0.18
C GLY A 116 0.41 17.18 -0.62
N TYR A 117 -0.26 16.04 -0.76
CA TYR A 117 -1.58 15.98 -1.41
C TYR A 117 -2.60 16.94 -0.79
N ARG A 118 -2.55 17.18 0.53
CA ARG A 118 -3.50 18.06 1.21
C ARG A 118 -3.32 19.54 0.85
N ASP A 119 -2.15 19.93 0.37
CA ASP A 119 -1.90 21.32 0.02
C ASP A 119 -2.66 21.73 -1.25
N TYR A 120 -2.88 20.79 -2.19
CA TYR A 120 -3.61 21.04 -3.44
C TYR A 120 -4.94 20.30 -3.57
N GLU A 121 -5.19 19.29 -2.75
CA GLU A 121 -6.42 18.47 -2.71
C GLU A 121 -6.87 17.86 -4.05
N GLY A 122 -5.95 17.75 -5.02
CA GLY A 122 -6.25 17.28 -6.38
C GLY A 122 -6.41 18.38 -7.44
N ASP A 123 -6.29 19.66 -7.09
CA ASP A 123 -6.21 20.76 -8.05
C ASP A 123 -4.83 20.80 -8.72
N GLU A 124 -4.75 20.31 -9.96
CA GLU A 124 -3.51 20.24 -10.75
C GLU A 124 -2.91 21.63 -11.01
N ARG A 125 -3.72 22.68 -11.16
CA ARG A 125 -3.26 24.05 -11.39
C ARG A 125 -2.64 24.64 -10.13
N LYS A 126 -3.24 24.36 -8.97
CA LYS A 126 -2.69 24.76 -7.67
C LYS A 126 -1.37 24.04 -7.40
N LEU A 127 -1.28 22.77 -7.78
CA LEU A 127 -0.03 22.00 -7.69
C LEU A 127 1.06 22.61 -8.58
N GLU A 128 0.74 22.95 -9.83
CA GLU A 128 1.66 23.59 -10.77
C GLU A 128 2.26 24.89 -10.19
N GLU A 129 1.41 25.76 -9.65
CA GLU A 129 1.84 27.03 -9.02
C GLU A 129 2.82 26.80 -7.86
N MET A 130 2.51 25.83 -6.97
CA MET A 130 3.36 25.52 -5.82
C MET A 130 4.71 24.92 -6.24
N VAL A 131 4.72 24.05 -7.26
CA VAL A 131 5.95 23.47 -7.80
C VAL A 131 6.83 24.56 -8.44
N ARG A 132 6.25 25.46 -9.25
CA ARG A 132 6.99 26.58 -9.85
C ARG A 132 7.59 27.50 -8.78
N SER A 133 6.81 27.89 -7.78
CA SER A 133 7.31 28.68 -6.64
C SER A 133 8.47 27.99 -5.92
N ALA A 134 8.37 26.68 -5.68
CA ALA A 134 9.42 25.92 -5.03
C ALA A 134 10.72 25.82 -5.88
N LEU A 135 10.58 25.76 -7.21
CA LEU A 135 11.70 25.73 -8.15
C LEU A 135 12.39 27.10 -8.30
N ASP A 136 11.61 28.18 -8.26
CA ASP A 136 12.09 29.56 -8.38
C ASP A 136 12.77 30.06 -7.09
N GLY A 137 12.76 29.25 -6.02
CA GLY A 137 13.41 29.57 -4.74
C GLY A 137 12.65 30.62 -3.92
N GLU A 138 11.46 31.01 -4.36
CA GLU A 138 10.54 31.82 -3.58
C GLU A 138 9.87 30.92 -2.55
N ALA A 139 10.18 31.16 -1.27
CA ALA A 139 9.58 30.44 -0.17
C ALA A 139 8.06 30.53 -0.28
N ALA A 140 7.43 29.43 -0.70
CA ALA A 140 5.99 29.30 -0.57
C ALA A 140 5.66 29.54 0.91
N PRO A 141 4.60 30.30 1.24
CA PRO A 141 4.19 30.47 2.62
C PRO A 141 4.03 29.08 3.23
N ALA A 142 4.77 28.79 4.29
CA ALA A 142 4.58 27.56 5.04
C ALA A 142 3.07 27.43 5.34
N PRO A 143 2.42 26.31 5.02
CA PRO A 143 1.03 26.13 5.39
C PRO A 143 0.94 26.32 6.90
N ALA A 144 -0.04 27.10 7.33
CA ALA A 144 -0.35 27.30 8.73
C ALA A 144 -0.38 25.94 9.44
N GLU A 145 0.39 25.80 10.51
CA GLU A 145 0.19 24.74 11.48
C GLU A 145 -1.20 24.94 12.07
N GLU A 146 -2.22 24.35 11.44
CA GLU A 146 -3.52 24.15 12.07
C GLU A 146 -3.36 23.06 13.12
N ASP A 147 -3.08 23.55 14.32
CA ASP A 147 -3.00 22.85 15.58
C ASP A 147 -4.40 22.35 15.99
N HIS A 148 -4.91 21.35 15.28
CA HIS A 148 -6.10 20.60 15.66
C HIS A 148 -5.87 19.11 15.44
N ASP A 149 -5.13 18.50 16.36
CA ASP A 149 -5.36 17.12 16.82
C ASP A 149 -4.49 16.84 18.05
N LEU A 150 -4.95 17.35 19.20
CA LEU A 150 -4.54 16.83 20.50
C LEU A 150 -4.94 15.36 20.55
N ILE A 151 -3.93 14.51 20.79
CA ILE A 151 -3.96 13.03 20.86
C ILE A 151 -3.59 12.34 19.53
N SER A 152 -2.48 12.77 18.92
CA SER A 152 -1.75 11.97 17.94
C SER A 152 -0.96 10.87 18.67
N LEU A 153 -1.60 9.74 18.95
CA LEU A 153 -0.88 8.49 19.18
C LEU A 153 -0.38 8.01 17.82
N GLU A 154 0.88 8.35 17.50
CA GLU A 154 1.70 7.76 16.42
C GLU A 154 0.91 7.23 15.20
N GLY A 155 0.36 8.15 14.40
CA GLY A 155 -0.12 7.86 13.04
C GLY A 155 -1.56 7.34 12.92
N VAL A 156 -2.39 7.42 13.96
CA VAL A 156 -3.82 7.05 13.89
C VAL A 156 -4.70 8.25 14.22
N SER A 157 -5.39 8.81 13.22
CA SER A 157 -6.44 9.82 13.44
C SER A 157 -7.71 9.13 13.95
N ILE A 158 -8.29 9.64 15.05
CA ILE A 158 -9.48 9.08 15.70
C ILE A 158 -10.66 9.01 14.73
N SER A 159 -10.81 10.04 13.88
CA SER A 159 -11.84 10.15 12.85
C SER A 159 -11.74 9.02 11.82
N SER A 160 -10.53 8.73 11.36
CA SER A 160 -10.23 7.66 10.41
C SER A 160 -10.39 6.29 11.05
N ALA A 161 -9.95 6.13 12.29
CA ALA A 161 -10.08 4.87 13.04
C ALA A 161 -11.55 4.50 13.27
N ALA A 162 -12.39 5.46 13.66
CA ALA A 162 -13.82 5.26 13.83
C ALA A 162 -14.51 4.90 12.50
N ALA A 163 -14.16 5.57 11.40
CA ALA A 163 -14.69 5.26 10.08
C ALA A 163 -14.32 3.84 9.62
N VAL A 164 -13.06 3.43 9.84
CA VAL A 164 -12.58 2.07 9.49
C VAL A 164 -13.27 1.00 10.34
N LEU A 165 -13.44 1.25 11.64
CA LEU A 165 -14.16 0.32 12.52
C LEU A 165 -15.65 0.22 12.14
N ALA A 166 -16.29 1.34 11.80
CA ALA A 166 -17.68 1.37 11.33
C ALA A 166 -17.84 0.62 9.99
N ALA A 167 -16.92 0.82 9.04
CA ALA A 167 -16.90 0.07 7.79
C ALA A 167 -16.74 -1.44 8.03
N GLY A 168 -15.87 -1.83 8.98
CA GLY A 168 -15.73 -3.20 9.44
C GLY A 168 -17.03 -3.74 10.03
N LEU A 169 -17.70 -2.98 10.89
CA LEU A 169 -18.95 -3.35 11.51
C LEU A 169 -20.05 -3.63 10.46
N ILE A 170 -20.20 -2.73 9.50
CA ILE A 170 -21.14 -2.86 8.39
C ILE A 170 -20.82 -4.11 7.57
N ALA A 171 -19.55 -4.36 7.27
CA ALA A 171 -19.11 -5.55 6.54
C ALA A 171 -19.31 -6.86 7.35
N GLY A 172 -19.23 -6.78 8.68
CA GLY A 172 -19.49 -7.87 9.63
C GLY A 172 -20.97 -8.26 9.70
N PHE A 173 -21.88 -7.29 9.57
CA PHE A 173 -23.33 -7.51 9.42
C PHE A 173 -23.69 -8.11 8.06
N ASN A 174 -23.24 -9.35 7.84
CA ASN A 174 -23.48 -10.07 6.60
C ASN A 174 -24.40 -11.27 6.85
N PRO A 175 -25.52 -11.37 6.11
CA PRO A 175 -26.50 -12.43 6.32
C PRO A 175 -25.94 -13.85 6.15
N CYS A 176 -24.90 -14.03 5.34
CA CYS A 176 -24.24 -15.32 5.16
C CYS A 176 -23.42 -15.72 6.40
N LEU A 177 -22.73 -14.77 7.05
CA LEU A 177 -22.01 -15.02 8.30
C LEU A 177 -22.98 -15.41 9.42
N LEU A 178 -24.07 -14.66 9.56
CA LEU A 178 -25.07 -14.91 10.60
C LEU A 178 -25.76 -16.27 10.40
N ALA A 179 -26.06 -16.64 9.14
CA ALA A 179 -26.62 -17.95 8.82
C ALA A 179 -25.72 -19.13 9.24
N VAL A 180 -24.44 -19.05 8.92
CA VAL A 180 -23.47 -20.09 9.26
C VAL A 180 -23.28 -20.16 10.77
N LEU A 181 -23.20 -19.01 11.45
CA LEU A 181 -23.10 -18.96 12.91
C LEU A 181 -24.31 -19.63 13.57
N VAL A 182 -25.53 -19.31 13.14
CA VAL A 182 -26.77 -19.90 13.65
C VAL A 182 -26.81 -21.40 13.39
N PHE A 183 -26.43 -21.85 12.18
CA PHE A 183 -26.36 -23.27 11.85
C PHE A 183 -25.36 -24.02 12.75
N LEU A 184 -24.15 -23.48 12.92
CA LEU A 184 -23.12 -24.05 13.80
C LEU A 184 -23.58 -24.03 15.27
N ALA A 185 -24.26 -22.98 15.70
CA ALA A 185 -24.80 -22.85 17.04
C ALA A 185 -25.87 -23.90 17.31
N SER A 186 -26.85 -24.07 16.41
CA SER A 186 -27.87 -25.11 16.52
C SER A 186 -27.27 -26.51 16.53
N MET A 187 -26.31 -26.80 15.65
CA MET A 187 -25.64 -28.11 15.61
C MET A 187 -24.82 -28.39 16.88
N THR A 188 -24.15 -27.38 17.43
CA THR A 188 -23.36 -27.51 18.66
C THR A 188 -24.27 -27.71 19.87
N LEU A 189 -25.37 -26.94 19.96
CA LEU A 189 -26.33 -27.02 21.05
C LEU A 189 -27.07 -28.37 21.06
N SER A 190 -27.52 -28.85 19.89
CA SER A 190 -28.22 -30.14 19.76
C SER A 190 -27.36 -31.34 20.14
N ARG A 191 -26.03 -31.24 20.09
CA ARG A 191 -25.14 -32.36 20.41
C ARG A 191 -24.54 -32.28 21.80
N SER A 192 -24.03 -31.12 22.21
CA SER A 192 -23.35 -30.98 23.51
C SER A 192 -24.31 -30.63 24.63
N GLY A 193 -25.39 -29.90 24.34
CA GLY A 193 -26.32 -29.36 25.33
C GLY A 193 -25.71 -28.32 26.28
N ARG A 194 -24.39 -28.04 26.19
CA ARG A 194 -23.66 -27.15 27.09
C ARG A 194 -23.38 -25.82 26.41
N ARG A 195 -23.85 -24.74 27.03
CA ARG A 195 -23.60 -23.36 26.59
C ARG A 195 -22.12 -22.99 26.52
N ARG A 196 -21.28 -23.63 27.36
CA ARG A 196 -19.81 -23.46 27.34
C ARG A 196 -19.20 -23.87 26.00
N ASP A 197 -19.68 -24.97 25.42
CA ASP A 197 -19.14 -25.47 24.15
C ASP A 197 -19.55 -24.56 22.97
N LEU A 198 -20.70 -23.89 23.10
CA LEU A 198 -21.12 -22.86 22.16
C LEU A 198 -20.22 -21.63 22.23
N ALA A 199 -19.86 -21.16 23.42
CA ALA A 199 -18.91 -20.06 23.58
C ALA A 199 -17.52 -20.41 23.02
N VAL A 200 -17.06 -21.64 23.22
CA VAL A 200 -15.81 -22.15 22.60
C VAL A 200 -15.92 -22.15 21.07
N MET A 201 -17.01 -22.68 20.52
CA MET A 201 -17.26 -22.68 19.07
C MET A 201 -17.21 -21.26 18.49
N VAL A 202 -17.95 -20.32 19.10
CA VAL A 202 -17.97 -18.91 18.68
C VAL A 202 -16.57 -18.30 18.74
N GLY A 203 -15.85 -18.51 19.84
CA GLY A 203 -14.48 -17.98 20.01
C GLY A 203 -13.52 -18.45 18.92
N PHE A 204 -13.47 -19.76 18.65
CA PHE A 204 -12.57 -20.31 17.62
C PHE A 204 -13.02 -19.98 16.20
N PHE A 205 -14.33 -19.91 15.95
CA PHE A 205 -14.86 -19.46 14.67
C PHE A 205 -14.48 -18.00 14.38
N CYS A 206 -14.68 -17.10 15.35
CA CYS A 206 -14.26 -15.71 15.27
C CYS A 206 -12.73 -15.56 15.11
N LEU A 207 -11.95 -16.37 15.83
CA LEU A 207 -10.49 -16.37 15.70
C LEU A 207 -10.05 -16.80 14.30
N GLY A 208 -10.68 -17.83 13.72
CA GLY A 208 -10.43 -18.26 12.34
C GLY A 208 -10.72 -17.16 11.33
N ILE A 209 -11.84 -16.44 11.51
CA ILE A 209 -12.20 -15.31 10.66
C ILE A 209 -11.15 -14.20 10.75
N PHE A 210 -10.81 -13.79 11.98
CA PHE A 210 -9.85 -12.72 12.26
C PHE A 210 -8.47 -13.02 11.67
N VAL A 211 -7.92 -14.20 11.97
CA VAL A 211 -6.57 -14.59 11.53
C VAL A 211 -6.50 -14.65 10.00
N MET A 212 -7.48 -15.29 9.34
CA MET A 212 -7.45 -15.38 7.88
C MET A 212 -7.62 -14.04 7.19
N TYR A 213 -8.50 -13.16 7.68
CA TYR A 213 -8.65 -11.84 7.09
C TYR A 213 -7.44 -10.94 7.35
N TYR A 214 -6.82 -11.05 8.51
CA TYR A 214 -5.59 -10.33 8.80
C TYR A 214 -4.44 -10.82 7.89
N LEU A 215 -4.24 -12.14 7.74
CA LEU A 215 -3.25 -12.70 6.82
C LEU A 215 -3.54 -12.33 5.36
N PHE A 216 -4.81 -12.36 4.95
CA PHE A 216 -5.22 -11.96 3.61
C PHE A 216 -4.92 -10.47 3.36
N GLY A 217 -5.23 -9.58 4.33
CA GLY A 217 -4.92 -8.16 4.25
C GLY A 217 -3.42 -7.87 4.16
N LEU A 218 -2.60 -8.56 4.97
CA LEU A 218 -1.14 -8.45 4.89
C LEU A 218 -0.58 -8.98 3.56
N GLY A 219 -1.11 -10.10 3.07
CA GLY A 219 -0.72 -10.65 1.77
C GLY A 219 -1.07 -9.70 0.63
N LEU A 220 -2.26 -9.12 0.66
CA LEU A 220 -2.71 -8.13 -0.32
C LEU A 220 -1.84 -6.88 -0.29
N PHE A 221 -1.49 -6.38 0.90
CA PHE A 221 -0.59 -5.24 1.08
C PHE A 221 0.78 -5.46 0.41
N ARG A 222 1.35 -6.67 0.52
CA ARG A 222 2.62 -7.04 -0.13
C ARG A 222 2.50 -7.17 -1.64
N LEU A 223 1.42 -7.76 -2.13
CA LEU A 223 1.19 -7.98 -3.56
C LEU A 223 0.90 -6.67 -4.31
N PHE A 224 0.25 -5.72 -3.63
CA PHE A 224 -0.05 -4.39 -4.17
C PHE A 224 1.19 -3.51 -4.37
N SER A 225 2.34 -3.91 -3.83
CA SER A 225 3.63 -3.28 -4.15
C SER A 225 4.04 -3.45 -5.62
N ILE A 226 3.35 -4.31 -6.39
CA ILE A 226 3.62 -4.57 -7.80
C ILE A 226 2.52 -3.91 -8.66
N PRO A 227 2.83 -2.86 -9.45
CA PRO A 227 1.83 -2.10 -10.22
C PRO A 227 0.98 -2.95 -11.19
N SER A 228 1.61 -3.94 -11.83
CA SER A 228 0.93 -4.84 -12.77
C SER A 228 -0.03 -5.81 -12.09
N PHE A 229 0.20 -6.13 -10.82
CA PHE A 229 -0.66 -7.01 -10.04
C PHE A 229 -1.95 -6.30 -9.63
N GLU A 230 -1.87 -5.04 -9.24
CA GLU A 230 -3.04 -4.29 -8.79
C GLU A 230 -4.09 -4.10 -9.89
N ALA A 231 -3.68 -3.68 -11.10
CA ALA A 231 -4.61 -3.48 -12.21
C ALA A 231 -5.33 -4.79 -12.58
N SER A 232 -4.58 -5.89 -12.62
CA SER A 232 -5.11 -7.24 -12.87
C SER A 232 -6.05 -7.69 -11.75
N PHE A 233 -5.64 -7.50 -10.49
CA PHE A 233 -6.44 -7.87 -9.33
C PHE A 233 -7.73 -7.07 -9.24
N ARG A 234 -7.69 -5.77 -9.52
CA ARG A 234 -8.85 -4.87 -9.56
C ARG A 234 -9.85 -5.31 -10.63
N LEU A 235 -9.37 -5.62 -11.83
CA LEU A 235 -10.23 -6.13 -12.91
C LEU A 235 -10.91 -7.45 -12.51
N ILE A 236 -10.13 -8.41 -11.99
CA ILE A 236 -10.64 -9.70 -11.51
C ILE A 236 -11.67 -9.49 -10.40
N LEU A 237 -11.38 -8.61 -9.44
CA LEU A 237 -12.25 -8.32 -8.31
C LEU A 237 -13.56 -7.66 -8.76
N THR A 238 -13.51 -6.68 -9.66
CA THR A 238 -14.69 -6.01 -10.23
C THR A 238 -15.57 -7.00 -10.98
N LEU A 239 -14.98 -7.87 -11.83
CA LEU A 239 -15.72 -8.91 -12.54
C LEU A 239 -16.36 -9.90 -11.56
N LEU A 240 -15.61 -10.32 -10.55
CA LEU A 240 -16.08 -11.26 -9.53
C LEU A 240 -17.24 -10.66 -8.71
N LEU A 241 -17.17 -9.38 -8.32
CA LEU A 241 -18.24 -8.69 -7.62
C LEU A 241 -19.49 -8.52 -8.49
N LEU A 242 -19.34 -8.24 -9.79
CA LEU A 242 -20.46 -8.19 -10.73
C LEU A 242 -21.15 -9.55 -10.84
N VAL A 243 -20.39 -10.64 -10.98
CA VAL A 243 -20.95 -12.00 -11.06
C VAL A 243 -21.62 -12.39 -9.74
N LEU A 244 -20.98 -12.15 -8.59
CA LEU A 244 -21.56 -12.44 -7.28
C LEU A 244 -22.80 -11.58 -6.98
N GLY A 245 -22.79 -10.30 -7.38
CA GLY A 245 -23.94 -9.41 -7.26
C GLY A 245 -25.10 -9.86 -8.14
N ALA A 246 -24.85 -10.15 -9.41
CA ALA A 246 -25.86 -10.62 -10.36
C ALA A 246 -26.48 -11.95 -9.92
N THR A 247 -25.66 -12.90 -9.46
CA THR A 247 -26.16 -14.19 -8.95
C THR A 247 -27.05 -14.01 -7.73
N GLN A 248 -26.72 -13.10 -6.81
CA GLN A 248 -27.56 -12.80 -5.64
C GLN A 248 -28.89 -12.13 -6.00
N ILE A 249 -28.88 -11.21 -6.97
CA ILE A 249 -30.11 -10.55 -7.48
C ILE A 249 -31.01 -11.58 -8.17
N GLU A 250 -30.44 -12.44 -9.01
CA GLU A 250 -31.19 -13.49 -9.69
C GLU A 250 -31.73 -14.53 -8.68
N ASP A 251 -30.95 -14.87 -7.66
CA ASP A 251 -31.39 -15.77 -6.60
C ASP A 251 -32.52 -15.16 -5.76
N ALA A 252 -32.48 -13.85 -5.51
CA ALA A 252 -33.60 -13.12 -4.88
C ALA A 252 -34.86 -13.14 -5.76
N ARG A 253 -34.73 -12.91 -7.06
CA ARG A 253 -35.84 -12.94 -8.02
C ARG A 253 -36.50 -14.33 -8.10
N ARG A 254 -35.70 -15.39 -8.13
CA ARG A 254 -36.19 -16.79 -8.12
C ARG A 254 -36.91 -17.12 -6.83
N LEU A 255 -36.35 -16.72 -5.69
CA LEU A 255 -36.98 -16.88 -4.37
C LEU A 255 -38.33 -16.17 -4.27
N HIS A 256 -38.43 -14.95 -4.80
CA HIS A 256 -39.67 -14.19 -4.77
C HIS A 256 -40.78 -14.84 -5.61
N ARG A 257 -40.42 -15.57 -6.67
CA ARG A 257 -41.33 -16.37 -7.51
C ARG A 257 -41.65 -17.76 -6.95
N GLY A 258 -41.21 -18.09 -5.73
CA GLY A 258 -41.41 -19.42 -5.14
C GLY A 258 -40.46 -20.51 -5.66
N GLY A 259 -39.43 -20.13 -6.41
CA GLY A 259 -38.41 -21.04 -6.95
C GLY A 259 -37.37 -21.49 -5.91
N ILE A 260 -36.57 -22.49 -6.31
CA ILE A 260 -35.48 -23.04 -5.48
C ILE A 260 -34.26 -22.09 -5.53
N SER A 261 -33.62 -21.90 -4.37
CA SER A 261 -32.38 -21.12 -4.21
C SER A 261 -31.25 -21.67 -5.09
N LEU A 262 -30.62 -20.81 -5.90
CA LEU A 262 -29.39 -21.13 -6.65
C LEU A 262 -28.23 -21.50 -5.73
N PHE A 263 -28.13 -20.88 -4.56
CA PHE A 263 -27.17 -21.22 -3.50
C PHE A 263 -27.60 -22.45 -2.68
N LYS A 264 -28.02 -23.54 -3.32
CA LYS A 264 -28.20 -24.82 -2.64
C LYS A 264 -26.83 -25.45 -2.40
N ALA A 265 -26.13 -24.95 -1.39
CA ALA A 265 -24.82 -25.45 -0.98
C ALA A 265 -24.93 -26.78 -0.22
N GLU A 266 -25.72 -27.74 -0.72
CA GLU A 266 -25.85 -29.08 -0.13
C GLU A 266 -24.50 -29.81 -0.08
N TRP A 267 -23.65 -29.60 -1.09
CA TRP A 267 -22.30 -30.15 -1.14
C TRP A 267 -21.34 -29.52 -0.12
N ALA A 268 -21.39 -28.20 0.07
CA ALA A 268 -20.58 -27.52 1.07
C ALA A 268 -21.05 -27.89 2.48
N LEU A 269 -22.37 -27.89 2.73
CA LEU A 269 -22.97 -28.33 4.01
C LEU A 269 -22.64 -29.79 4.33
N GLY A 270 -22.59 -30.68 3.33
CA GLY A 270 -22.17 -32.07 3.49
C GLY A 270 -20.70 -32.21 3.89
N TYR A 271 -19.80 -31.47 3.23
CA TYR A 271 -18.38 -31.40 3.62
C TYR A 271 -18.18 -30.80 5.01
N PHE A 272 -18.93 -29.74 5.34
CA PHE A 272 -18.94 -29.15 6.68
C PHE A 272 -19.42 -30.17 7.72
N LYS A 273 -20.52 -30.88 7.48
CA LYS A 273 -21.03 -31.92 8.39
C LYS A 273 -19.96 -32.98 8.69
N LYS A 274 -19.26 -33.47 7.67
CA LYS A 274 -18.21 -34.48 7.81
C LYS A 274 -16.94 -33.96 8.51
N SER A 275 -16.61 -32.68 8.33
CA SER A 275 -15.51 -32.01 9.04
C SER A 275 -15.87 -31.71 10.51
N LEU A 276 -17.15 -31.43 10.78
CA LEU A 276 -17.71 -31.29 12.13
C LEU A 276 -17.80 -32.61 12.88
N GLU A 277 -17.96 -33.76 12.20
CA GLU A 277 -17.99 -35.08 12.84
C GLU A 277 -16.74 -35.42 13.65
N ARG A 278 -15.59 -34.78 13.37
CA ARG A 278 -14.31 -35.05 14.05
C ARG A 278 -14.05 -34.19 15.29
N TYR A 279 -14.97 -33.32 15.71
CA TYR A 279 -14.97 -32.56 17.00
C TYR A 279 -13.60 -32.11 17.50
N SER A 280 -12.84 -31.41 16.65
CA SER A 280 -11.67 -30.68 17.12
C SER A 280 -11.99 -29.20 17.20
N ILE A 281 -11.47 -28.54 18.23
CA ILE A 281 -11.41 -27.08 18.34
C ILE A 281 -10.87 -26.45 17.03
N LEU A 282 -9.96 -27.17 16.38
CA LEU A 282 -9.39 -26.82 15.08
C LEU A 282 -10.44 -26.77 13.96
N SER A 283 -11.48 -27.61 14.00
CA SER A 283 -12.54 -27.62 12.98
C SER A 283 -13.31 -26.29 12.98
N TYR A 284 -13.65 -25.74 14.14
CA TYR A 284 -14.35 -24.44 14.22
C TYR A 284 -13.50 -23.30 13.68
N PHE A 285 -12.20 -23.32 13.99
CA PHE A 285 -11.23 -22.37 13.44
C PHE A 285 -11.13 -22.49 11.92
N LEU A 286 -10.96 -23.70 11.38
CA LEU A 286 -10.87 -23.96 9.94
C LEU A 286 -12.13 -23.55 9.19
N ILE A 287 -13.31 -23.75 9.78
CA ILE A 287 -14.58 -23.35 9.19
C ILE A 287 -14.66 -21.83 9.10
N GLY A 288 -14.31 -21.11 10.17
CA GLY A 288 -14.23 -19.65 10.16
C GLY A 288 -13.23 -19.14 9.12
N ALA A 289 -12.04 -19.74 9.09
CA ALA A 289 -10.96 -19.43 8.17
C ALA A 289 -11.36 -19.62 6.68
N LEU A 290 -11.95 -20.76 6.34
CA LEU A 290 -12.37 -21.08 4.98
C LEU A 290 -13.54 -20.19 4.55
N PHE A 291 -14.47 -19.91 5.45
CA PHE A 291 -15.59 -19.01 5.17
C PHE A 291 -15.09 -17.58 4.89
N SER A 292 -14.09 -17.12 5.64
CA SER A 292 -13.42 -15.85 5.36
C SER A 292 -12.87 -15.81 3.93
N LEU A 293 -12.18 -16.86 3.46
CA LEU A 293 -11.66 -16.91 2.08
C LEU A 293 -12.76 -16.80 1.02
N VAL A 294 -13.89 -17.48 1.22
CA VAL A 294 -15.03 -17.41 0.28
C VAL A 294 -15.62 -15.99 0.23
N LYS A 295 -15.66 -15.30 1.37
CA LYS A 295 -16.17 -13.92 1.47
C LYS A 295 -15.08 -12.86 1.21
N ALA A 296 -13.82 -13.25 1.08
CA ALA A 296 -12.69 -12.35 0.90
C ALA A 296 -12.85 -11.38 -0.29
N PRO A 297 -13.46 -11.73 -1.43
CA PRO A 297 -13.70 -10.76 -2.50
C PRO A 297 -14.60 -9.58 -2.08
N CYS A 298 -15.66 -9.87 -1.31
CA CYS A 298 -16.63 -8.86 -0.87
C CYS A 298 -16.04 -7.90 0.18
N VAL A 299 -15.08 -8.39 0.97
CA VAL A 299 -14.38 -7.64 2.02
C VAL A 299 -13.10 -6.99 1.47
N GLY A 300 -12.50 -7.62 0.44
CA GLY A 300 -11.27 -7.20 -0.24
C GLY A 300 -11.41 -5.86 -0.94
N ALA A 301 -12.58 -5.55 -1.48
CA ALA A 301 -12.91 -4.22 -1.99
C ALA A 301 -12.69 -3.12 -0.95
N VAL A 302 -13.16 -3.35 0.28
CA VAL A 302 -13.01 -2.40 1.38
C VAL A 302 -11.55 -2.34 1.84
N TYR A 303 -10.82 -3.46 1.79
CA TYR A 303 -9.38 -3.46 2.02
C TYR A 303 -8.60 -2.61 1.02
N ILE A 304 -8.97 -2.62 -0.26
CA ILE A 304 -8.35 -1.75 -1.27
C ILE A 304 -8.55 -0.28 -0.89
N ALA A 305 -9.79 0.11 -0.55
CA ALA A 305 -10.10 1.48 -0.14
C ALA A 305 -9.32 1.90 1.12
N ILE A 306 -9.28 1.03 2.13
CA ILE A 306 -8.53 1.27 3.37
C ILE A 306 -7.03 1.41 3.07
N ILE A 307 -6.47 0.53 2.24
CA ILE A 307 -5.06 0.60 1.81
C ILE A 307 -4.81 1.90 1.04
N GLY A 308 -5.72 2.33 0.16
CA GLY A 308 -5.63 3.60 -0.56
C GLY A 308 -5.57 4.81 0.39
N ILE A 309 -6.42 4.82 1.43
CA ILE A 309 -6.41 5.86 2.46
C ILE A 309 -5.10 5.82 3.28
N ILE A 310 -4.64 4.63 3.67
CA ILE A 310 -3.38 4.46 4.41
C ILE A 310 -2.19 4.94 3.59
N GLN A 311 -2.17 4.61 2.29
CA GLN A 311 -1.14 5.08 1.38
C GLN A 311 -1.19 6.60 1.27
N SER A 312 -2.38 7.21 1.17
CA SER A 312 -2.55 8.67 1.09
C SER A 312 -2.03 9.46 2.30
N GLN A 313 -1.95 8.82 3.48
CA GLN A 313 -1.52 9.44 4.73
C GLN A 313 -0.11 9.02 5.18
N GLY A 314 0.66 8.28 4.38
CA GLY A 314 2.09 8.07 4.66
C GLY A 314 2.44 7.30 5.95
N TYR A 315 1.51 6.57 6.57
CA TYR A 315 1.78 5.84 7.82
C TYR A 315 1.85 4.32 7.58
N ALA A 316 3.04 3.80 7.24
CA ALA A 316 3.27 2.37 6.98
C ALA A 316 2.95 1.48 8.20
N SER A 317 3.27 1.96 9.40
CA SER A 317 2.98 1.28 10.67
C SER A 317 1.50 1.35 11.03
N ALA A 318 0.83 2.46 10.74
CA ALA A 318 -0.60 2.62 11.01
C ALA A 318 -1.47 1.72 10.13
N GLY A 319 -1.01 1.36 8.91
CA GLY A 319 -1.76 0.46 8.05
C GLY A 319 -2.08 -0.89 8.68
N THR A 320 -1.16 -1.42 9.48
CA THR A 320 -1.36 -2.65 10.26
C THR A 320 -2.41 -2.47 11.36
N VAL A 321 -2.43 -1.29 12.00
CA VAL A 321 -3.40 -0.93 13.05
C VAL A 321 -4.79 -0.75 12.45
N TYR A 322 -4.93 -0.07 11.32
CA TYR A 322 -6.21 0.07 10.62
C TYR A 322 -6.76 -1.27 10.13
N LEU A 323 -5.91 -2.15 9.59
CA LEU A 323 -6.31 -3.53 9.26
C LEU A 323 -6.82 -4.26 10.50
N LEU A 324 -6.17 -4.09 11.65
CA LEU A 324 -6.59 -4.71 12.91
C LEU A 324 -7.94 -4.15 13.39
N LEU A 325 -8.14 -2.83 13.35
CA LEU A 325 -9.40 -2.17 13.70
C LEU A 325 -10.56 -2.59 12.79
N TYR A 326 -10.31 -2.67 11.48
CA TYR A 326 -11.28 -3.14 10.52
C TYR A 326 -11.69 -4.59 10.80
N ASN A 327 -10.71 -5.48 10.99
CA ASN A 327 -10.95 -6.89 11.31
C ASN A 327 -11.71 -7.06 12.61
N LEU A 328 -11.42 -6.23 13.62
CA LEU A 328 -12.17 -6.20 14.86
C LEU A 328 -13.63 -5.82 14.61
N GLY A 329 -13.87 -4.76 13.82
CA GLY A 329 -15.20 -4.35 13.40
C GLY A 329 -15.96 -5.48 12.68
N VAL A 330 -15.32 -6.24 11.80
CA VAL A 330 -15.96 -7.35 11.08
C VAL A 330 -16.35 -8.51 12.00
N VAL A 331 -15.51 -8.83 12.99
CA VAL A 331 -15.72 -9.95 13.90
C VAL A 331 -16.74 -9.62 15.01
N LEU A 332 -16.85 -8.34 15.38
CA LEU A 332 -17.65 -7.89 16.51
C LEU A 332 -19.16 -8.25 16.40
N PRO A 333 -19.87 -8.06 15.27
CA PRO A 333 -21.27 -8.48 15.13
C PRO A 333 -21.46 -9.99 15.29
N VAL A 334 -20.52 -10.78 14.79
CA VAL A 334 -20.54 -12.25 14.89
C VAL A 334 -20.31 -12.69 16.34
N MET A 335 -19.36 -12.05 17.02
CA MET A 335 -19.06 -12.30 18.43
C MET A 335 -20.25 -11.95 19.33
N ILE A 336 -20.87 -10.78 19.11
CA ILE A 336 -22.06 -10.36 19.85
C ILE A 336 -23.21 -11.36 19.62
N LEU A 337 -23.54 -11.66 18.36
CA LEU A 337 -24.62 -12.58 18.05
C LEU A 337 -24.36 -13.97 18.65
N GLY A 338 -23.13 -14.47 18.55
CA GLY A 338 -22.74 -15.76 19.11
C GLY A 338 -22.88 -15.81 20.63
N MET A 339 -22.50 -14.74 21.33
CA MET A 339 -22.68 -14.66 22.78
C MET A 339 -24.14 -14.52 23.19
N VAL A 340 -24.94 -13.76 22.45
CA VAL A 340 -26.39 -13.65 22.69
C VAL A 340 -27.08 -15.02 22.58
N ILE A 341 -26.68 -15.83 21.59
CA ILE A 341 -27.16 -17.22 21.45
C ILE A 341 -26.65 -18.09 22.63
N ALA A 342 -25.40 -17.91 23.05
CA ALA A 342 -24.84 -18.64 24.20
C ALA A 342 -25.55 -18.33 25.53
N LEU A 343 -26.04 -17.09 25.69
CA LEU A 343 -26.72 -16.63 26.91
C LEU A 343 -28.20 -17.06 26.99
N GLY A 344 -28.81 -17.48 25.89
CA GLY A 344 -30.11 -18.15 25.92
C GLY A 344 -31.15 -17.71 24.90
N MET A 345 -30.81 -16.90 23.89
CA MET A 345 -31.73 -16.72 22.75
C MET A 345 -31.80 -18.02 21.93
N SER A 346 -33.02 -18.44 21.59
CA SER A 346 -33.19 -19.61 20.71
C SER A 346 -32.66 -19.27 19.30
N PRO A 347 -31.76 -20.09 18.74
CA PRO A 347 -31.25 -19.91 17.37
C PRO A 347 -32.38 -19.82 16.33
N ASP A 348 -33.51 -20.47 16.61
CA ASP A 348 -34.69 -20.53 15.75
C ASP A 348 -35.32 -19.16 15.47
N GLN A 349 -35.26 -18.20 16.41
CA GLN A 349 -35.79 -16.86 16.17
C GLN A 349 -34.97 -16.11 15.11
N VAL A 350 -33.64 -16.23 15.19
CA VAL A 350 -32.72 -15.61 14.23
C VAL A 350 -32.84 -16.28 12.87
N ASP A 351 -32.97 -17.62 12.84
CA ASP A 351 -33.17 -18.33 11.58
C ASP A 351 -34.51 -18.00 10.94
N ARG A 352 -35.59 -17.86 11.73
CA ARG A 352 -36.92 -17.45 11.23
C ARG A 352 -36.90 -16.05 10.65
N PHE A 353 -36.32 -15.07 11.34
CA PHE A 353 -36.17 -13.71 10.83
C PHE A 353 -35.41 -13.69 9.50
N ARG A 354 -34.31 -14.45 9.42
CA ARG A 354 -33.52 -14.62 8.20
C ARG A 354 -34.30 -15.31 7.09
N HIS A 355 -35.09 -16.32 7.41
CA HIS A 355 -35.91 -17.05 6.44
C HIS A 355 -37.02 -16.20 5.86
N GLU A 356 -37.65 -15.35 6.68
CA GLU A 356 -38.72 -14.43 6.28
C GLU A 356 -38.17 -13.30 5.40
N HIS A 357 -37.01 -12.74 5.75
CA HIS A 357 -36.39 -11.64 5.02
C HIS A 357 -35.36 -12.09 3.97
N ARG A 358 -35.25 -13.39 3.68
CA ARG A 358 -34.22 -13.96 2.79
C ARG A 358 -34.17 -13.31 1.41
N VAL A 359 -35.30 -12.88 0.88
CA VAL A 359 -35.41 -12.21 -0.42
C VAL A 359 -34.81 -10.82 -0.36
N ALA A 360 -35.25 -10.00 0.60
CA ALA A 360 -34.76 -8.64 0.81
C ALA A 360 -33.26 -8.64 1.10
N ILE A 361 -32.81 -9.56 1.95
CA ILE A 361 -31.42 -9.75 2.33
C ILE A 361 -30.54 -10.04 1.09
N ARG A 362 -30.94 -10.99 0.24
CA ARG A 362 -30.20 -11.35 -0.98
C ARG A 362 -30.21 -10.21 -2.00
N LEU A 363 -31.32 -9.51 -2.14
CA LEU A 363 -31.43 -8.36 -3.03
C LEU A 363 -30.53 -7.21 -2.59
N VAL A 364 -30.57 -6.82 -1.30
CA VAL A 364 -29.70 -5.75 -0.74
C VAL A 364 -28.24 -6.13 -0.87
N THR A 365 -27.88 -7.38 -0.57
CA THR A 365 -26.49 -7.87 -0.73
C THR A 365 -26.07 -7.86 -2.21
N GLY A 366 -26.94 -8.27 -3.13
CA GLY A 366 -26.64 -8.27 -4.56
C GLY A 366 -26.48 -6.87 -5.13
N LEU A 367 -27.36 -5.93 -4.75
CA LEU A 367 -27.30 -4.53 -5.16
C LEU A 367 -26.06 -3.82 -4.61
N THR A 368 -25.70 -4.06 -3.34
CA THR A 368 -24.49 -3.47 -2.74
C THR A 368 -23.22 -3.98 -3.43
N LEU A 369 -23.12 -5.27 -3.74
CA LEU A 369 -21.97 -5.82 -4.49
C LEU A 369 -21.91 -5.27 -5.92
N ALA A 370 -23.05 -5.21 -6.61
CA ALA A 370 -23.14 -4.66 -7.96
C ALA A 370 -22.81 -3.15 -8.00
N GLY A 371 -23.15 -2.40 -6.94
CA GLY A 371 -22.83 -0.98 -6.79
C GLY A 371 -21.37 -0.71 -6.38
N LEU A 372 -20.75 -1.60 -5.61
CA LEU A 372 -19.33 -1.51 -5.25
C LEU A 372 -18.40 -1.74 -6.46
N ALA A 373 -18.79 -2.62 -7.38
CA ALA A 373 -18.02 -2.92 -8.60
C ALA A 373 -17.64 -1.68 -9.44
N PRO A 374 -18.58 -0.79 -9.83
CA PRO A 374 -18.25 0.44 -10.55
C PRO A 374 -17.45 1.43 -9.70
N LEU A 375 -17.72 1.55 -8.40
CA LEU A 375 -16.95 2.45 -7.51
C LEU A 375 -15.46 2.07 -7.46
N ILE A 376 -15.16 0.76 -7.43
CA ILE A 376 -13.81 0.23 -7.47
C ILE A 376 -13.17 0.43 -8.85
N TRP A 377 -13.94 0.25 -9.92
CA TRP A 377 -13.46 0.46 -11.29
C TRP A 377 -13.07 1.92 -11.55
N TRP A 378 -13.92 2.86 -11.13
CA TRP A 378 -13.70 4.30 -11.29
C TRP A 378 -12.72 4.91 -10.29
N GLN A 379 -12.11 4.11 -9.39
CA GLN A 379 -11.16 4.59 -8.39
C GLN A 379 -11.73 5.69 -7.48
N ILE A 380 -13.05 5.70 -7.28
CA ILE A 380 -13.71 6.63 -6.35
C ILE A 380 -13.46 6.19 -4.90
N LEU A 381 -13.14 4.91 -4.70
CA LEU A 381 -12.78 4.28 -3.43
C LEU A 381 -11.29 3.98 -3.31
#